data_AF-A0A485D083-F1
#
_entry.id   AF-A0A485D083-F1
#
_cell.length_a   1.000
_cell.length_b   1.000
_cell.length_c   1.000
_cell.angle_alpha   90.00
_cell.angle_beta   90.00
_cell.angle_gamma   90.00
#
_symmetry.space_group_name_H-M   'P 1'
#
loop_
_entity.id
_entity.type
_entity.pdbx_description
1 polymer ?
#
loop_
_entity_poly.entity_id
_entity_poly.type
_entity_poly.pdbx_seq_one_letter_code
_entity_poly.pdbx_strand_id
1 'polypeptide(L)'
;MGELAAVPVKLVHLNKCPVLAQDNTLRPQDADRLGINRQRCLDNLQLLRSHPQVRENVVAIFAEAEPFVPSDNVDTQLYNGFFSDADRAAMKIVLETEPRNLPALDITFADQRIERLLFNYRARNFPGSLDEAEQQRWLEHRREVFYAGVFAGLCR
;
A
#
# COMPACT_ATOMS: atom_id res chain seq x y z
N MET A 1 -8.43 -4.18 32.16
CA MET A 1 -8.40 -3.70 30.76
C MET A 1 -9.79 -3.21 30.46
N GLY A 2 -9.93 -1.93 30.13
CA GLY A 2 -11.06 -1.08 30.48
C GLY A 2 -12.39 -1.37 29.77
N GLU A 3 -13.49 -1.10 30.48
CA GLU A 3 -14.90 -1.21 30.09
C GLU A 3 -15.34 -0.18 29.02
N LEU A 4 -14.41 0.32 28.20
CA LEU A 4 -14.71 1.32 27.18
C LEU A 4 -15.09 0.64 25.87
N ALA A 5 -16.22 1.04 25.31
CA ALA A 5 -16.69 0.56 24.01
C ALA A 5 -15.74 1.01 22.88
N ALA A 6 -15.49 0.11 21.93
CA ALA A 6 -14.69 0.44 20.75
C ALA A 6 -15.37 1.51 19.88
N VAL A 7 -14.58 2.33 19.20
CA VAL A 7 -15.07 3.35 18.26
C VAL A 7 -15.64 2.65 17.02
N PRO A 8 -16.95 2.76 16.72
CA PRO A 8 -17.61 1.98 15.66
C PRO A 8 -17.44 2.63 14.28
N VAL A 9 -16.20 2.92 13.88
CA VAL A 9 -15.86 3.56 12.60
C VAL A 9 -14.99 2.62 11.77
N LYS A 10 -15.26 2.54 10.47
CA LYS A 10 -14.49 1.74 9.51
C LYS A 10 -14.36 2.46 8.16
N LEU A 11 -13.23 2.24 7.49
CA LEU A 11 -13.06 2.65 6.10
C LEU A 11 -13.76 1.66 5.16
N VAL A 12 -14.33 2.19 4.07
CA VAL A 12 -14.86 1.41 2.95
C VAL A 12 -14.11 1.84 1.70
N HIS A 13 -13.24 0.96 1.19
CA HIS A 13 -12.44 1.24 0.00
C HIS A 13 -13.24 0.93 -1.27
N LEU A 14 -13.69 1.96 -1.98
CA LEU A 14 -14.54 1.83 -3.16
C LEU A 14 -13.86 1.07 -4.31
N ASN A 15 -12.54 1.18 -4.42
CA ASN A 15 -11.73 0.47 -5.43
C ASN A 15 -11.38 -0.98 -5.04
N LYS A 16 -11.92 -1.51 -3.93
CA LYS A 16 -11.72 -2.89 -3.46
C LYS A 16 -13.03 -3.68 -3.40
N CYS A 17 -13.91 -3.46 -4.39
CA CYS A 17 -15.17 -4.17 -4.59
C CYS A 17 -16.00 -4.39 -3.31
N PRO A 18 -16.34 -3.33 -2.54
CA PRO A 18 -17.11 -3.50 -1.31
C PRO A 18 -18.56 -3.89 -1.62
N VAL A 19 -19.11 -4.84 -0.84
CA VAL A 19 -20.53 -5.19 -0.92
C VAL A 19 -21.35 -4.10 -0.21
N LEU A 20 -22.11 -3.34 -0.99
CA LEU A 20 -23.02 -2.29 -0.52
C LEU A 20 -24.39 -2.48 -1.17
N ALA A 21 -25.44 -2.31 -0.39
CA ALA A 21 -26.82 -2.38 -0.86
C ALA A 21 -27.67 -1.36 -0.11
N GLN A 22 -28.85 -1.06 -0.64
CA GLN A 22 -29.84 -0.23 0.05
C GLN A 22 -30.31 -0.93 1.34
N ASP A 23 -30.75 -0.16 2.34
CA ASP A 23 -31.13 -0.68 3.66
C ASP A 23 -32.27 -1.71 3.59
N ASN A 24 -33.20 -1.52 2.65
CA ASN A 24 -34.32 -2.41 2.38
C ASN A 24 -33.90 -3.79 1.83
N THR A 25 -32.66 -3.95 1.38
CA THR A 25 -32.12 -5.24 0.93
C THR A 25 -31.99 -6.21 2.12
N LEU A 26 -31.75 -5.68 3.32
CA LEU A 26 -31.80 -6.45 4.56
C LEU A 26 -33.24 -6.48 5.11
N ARG A 27 -33.98 -7.54 4.77
CA ARG A 27 -35.37 -7.75 5.22
C ARG A 27 -35.43 -7.98 6.74
N PRO A 28 -36.56 -7.70 7.42
CA PRO A 28 -36.70 -7.92 8.86
C PRO A 28 -36.34 -9.34 9.30
N GLN A 29 -36.85 -10.35 8.60
CA GLN A 29 -36.53 -11.76 8.86
C GLN A 29 -35.03 -12.11 8.74
N ASP A 30 -34.30 -11.42 7.85
CA ASP A 30 -32.86 -11.61 7.70
C ASP A 30 -32.09 -10.90 8.80
N ALA A 31 -32.56 -9.73 9.25
CA ALA A 31 -31.99 -9.04 10.40
C ALA A 31 -32.16 -9.86 11.68
N ASP A 32 -33.34 -10.43 11.91
CA ASP A 32 -33.61 -11.31 13.06
C ASP A 32 -32.72 -12.56 13.01
N ARG A 33 -32.63 -13.21 11.84
CA ARG A 33 -31.75 -14.37 11.60
C ARG A 33 -30.27 -14.05 11.86
N LEU A 34 -29.81 -12.83 11.55
CA LEU A 34 -28.44 -12.39 11.75
C LEU A 34 -28.20 -11.73 13.13
N GLY A 35 -29.22 -11.59 13.97
CA GLY A 35 -29.11 -10.93 15.27
C GLY A 35 -28.88 -9.42 15.20
N ILE A 36 -29.29 -8.77 14.11
CA ILE A 36 -29.10 -7.33 13.89
C ILE A 36 -30.31 -6.56 14.43
N ASN A 37 -30.11 -5.77 15.49
CA ASN A 37 -31.16 -4.92 16.05
C ASN A 37 -31.39 -3.68 15.17
N ARG A 38 -32.42 -3.73 14.31
CA ARG A 38 -32.77 -2.64 13.38
C ARG A 38 -33.18 -1.35 14.11
N GLN A 39 -33.91 -1.45 15.22
CA GLN A 39 -34.36 -0.26 15.95
C GLN A 39 -33.16 0.52 16.49
N ARG A 40 -32.18 -0.17 17.09
CA ARG A 40 -30.94 0.45 17.57
C ARG A 40 -30.15 1.12 16.44
N CYS A 41 -30.13 0.55 15.24
CA CYS A 41 -29.50 1.18 14.07
C CYS A 41 -30.22 2.49 13.67
N LEU A 42 -31.56 2.50 13.70
CA LEU A 42 -32.35 3.69 13.38
C LEU A 42 -32.18 4.79 14.43
N ASP A 43 -32.18 4.43 15.71
CA ASP A 43 -31.97 5.36 16.82
C ASP A 43 -30.58 6.02 16.71
N ASN A 44 -29.54 5.22 16.44
CA ASN A 44 -28.18 5.72 16.20
C ASN A 44 -28.10 6.63 14.96
N LEU A 45 -28.81 6.29 13.87
CA LEU A 45 -28.86 7.11 12.67
C LEU A 45 -29.48 8.48 12.95
N GLN A 46 -30.57 8.53 13.73
CA GLN A 46 -31.21 9.78 14.14
C GLN A 46 -30.27 10.61 15.02
N LEU A 47 -29.56 9.98 15.94
CA LEU A 47 -28.56 10.64 16.78
C LEU A 47 -27.44 11.26 15.94
N LEU A 48 -26.86 10.50 15.00
CA LEU A 48 -25.80 10.98 14.11
C LEU A 48 -26.27 12.15 13.22
N ARG A 49 -27.49 12.09 12.70
CA ARG A 49 -28.10 13.20 11.92
C ARG A 49 -28.26 14.47 12.74
N SER A 50 -28.51 14.33 14.05
CA SER A 50 -28.69 15.46 14.97
C SER A 50 -27.37 16.06 15.46
N HIS A 51 -26.25 15.37 15.24
CA HIS A 51 -24.91 15.78 15.72
C HIS A 51 -23.88 15.82 14.57
N PRO A 52 -23.99 16.78 13.64
CA PRO A 52 -23.11 16.87 12.47
C PRO A 52 -21.62 17.00 12.82
N GLN A 53 -21.28 17.52 13.99
CA GLN A 53 -19.90 17.64 14.50
C GLN A 53 -19.17 16.29 14.60
N VAL A 54 -19.89 15.17 14.67
CA VAL A 54 -19.29 13.82 14.66
C VAL A 54 -18.50 13.61 13.36
N ARG A 55 -18.95 14.19 12.24
CA ARG A 55 -18.24 14.09 10.96
C ARG A 55 -16.86 14.72 11.03
N GLU A 56 -16.75 15.91 11.61
CA GLU A 56 -15.48 16.64 11.73
C GLU A 56 -14.47 15.87 12.57
N ASN A 57 -14.94 15.31 13.70
CA ASN A 57 -14.11 14.48 14.57
C ASN A 57 -13.60 13.23 13.85
N VAL A 58 -14.46 12.54 13.09
CA VAL A 58 -14.06 11.34 12.33
C VAL A 58 -13.06 11.69 11.24
N VAL A 59 -13.26 12.80 10.52
CA VAL A 59 -12.30 13.26 9.51
C VAL A 59 -10.95 13.59 10.15
N ALA A 60 -10.94 14.25 11.30
CA ALA A 60 -9.70 14.58 12.01
C ALA A 60 -8.90 13.34 12.42
N ILE A 61 -9.57 12.28 12.88
CA ILE A 61 -8.91 11.00 13.25
C ILE A 61 -8.11 10.40 12.08
N PHE A 62 -8.62 10.50 10.85
CA PHE A 62 -7.95 9.95 9.67
C PHE A 62 -7.06 10.96 8.92
N ALA A 63 -6.98 12.21 9.40
CA ALA A 63 -6.12 13.23 8.81
C ALA A 63 -4.67 13.13 9.30
N GLU A 64 -4.42 12.42 10.40
CA GLU A 64 -3.07 12.20 10.91
C GLU A 64 -2.23 11.36 9.93
N ALA A 65 -0.97 11.77 9.72
CA ALA A 65 -0.04 11.03 8.89
C ALA A 65 0.24 9.65 9.51
N GLU A 66 0.46 8.63 8.66
CA GLU A 66 0.73 7.29 9.16
C GLU A 66 1.95 7.29 10.11
N PRO A 67 1.87 6.61 11.26
CA PRO A 67 2.93 6.59 12.26
C PRO A 67 4.14 5.73 11.85
N PHE A 68 4.15 5.20 10.62
CA PHE A 68 5.17 4.25 10.17
C PHE A 68 6.32 4.97 9.49
N VAL A 69 7.54 4.63 9.93
CA VAL A 69 8.77 5.02 9.23
C VAL A 69 8.77 4.31 7.88
N PRO A 70 8.86 5.04 6.74
CA PRO A 70 8.97 4.41 5.43
C PRO A 70 10.19 3.49 5.39
N SER A 71 10.01 2.30 4.82
CA SER A 71 11.12 1.36 4.65
C SER A 71 12.05 1.84 3.54
N ASP A 72 13.35 1.69 3.73
CA ASP A 72 14.35 1.96 2.69
C ASP A 72 14.34 0.92 1.56
N ASN A 73 13.68 -0.23 1.73
CA ASN A 73 13.58 -1.24 0.69
C ASN A 73 12.62 -0.77 -0.42
N VAL A 74 13.14 -0.51 -1.62
CA VAL A 74 12.32 -0.02 -2.76
C VAL A 74 11.17 -0.96 -3.12
N ASP A 75 11.29 -2.27 -2.86
CA ASP A 75 10.23 -3.26 -3.14
C ASP A 75 8.98 -3.05 -2.25
N THR A 76 9.09 -2.33 -1.12
CA THR A 76 7.97 -2.06 -0.21
C THR A 76 7.35 -0.67 -0.41
N GLN A 77 7.89 0.12 -1.34
CA GLN A 77 7.52 1.53 -1.56
C GLN A 77 6.44 1.73 -2.63
N LEU A 78 5.67 0.69 -2.97
CA LEU A 78 4.62 0.78 -4.00
C LEU A 78 3.59 1.88 -3.69
N TYR A 79 3.24 2.06 -2.41
CA TYR A 79 2.25 3.03 -1.97
C TYR A 79 2.82 4.41 -1.59
N ASN A 80 4.12 4.66 -1.84
CA ASN A 80 4.77 5.95 -1.55
C ASN A 80 4.43 7.06 -2.57
N GLY A 81 3.41 6.85 -3.40
CA GLY A 81 2.95 7.81 -4.40
C GLY A 81 2.83 7.21 -5.78
N PHE A 82 2.03 7.86 -6.62
CA PHE A 82 1.87 7.52 -8.03
C PHE A 82 3.01 8.11 -8.87
N PHE A 83 3.43 7.39 -9.90
CA PHE A 83 4.41 7.89 -10.86
C PHE A 83 3.81 8.95 -11.79
N SER A 84 4.62 9.95 -12.15
CA SER A 84 4.24 10.98 -13.12
C SER A 84 4.02 10.40 -14.52
N ASP A 85 3.30 11.12 -15.38
CA ASP A 85 3.07 10.70 -16.77
C ASP A 85 4.39 10.57 -17.54
N ALA A 86 5.35 11.45 -17.25
CA ALA A 86 6.70 11.41 -17.81
C ALA A 86 7.45 10.14 -17.37
N ASP A 87 7.42 9.80 -16.07
CA ASP A 87 8.03 8.58 -15.55
C ASP A 87 7.36 7.32 -16.11
N ARG A 88 6.03 7.33 -16.30
CA ARG A 88 5.33 6.19 -16.92
C ARG A 88 5.72 6.00 -18.38
N ALA A 89 5.90 7.08 -19.14
CA ALA A 89 6.41 7.01 -20.50
C ALA A 89 7.86 6.50 -20.54
N ALA A 90 8.71 6.99 -19.63
CA ALA A 90 10.10 6.54 -19.48
C ALA A 90 10.20 5.04 -19.13
N MET A 91 9.38 4.56 -18.17
CA MET A 91 9.29 3.14 -17.82
C MET A 91 8.79 2.28 -18.99
N LYS A 92 7.92 2.82 -19.86
CA LYS A 92 7.49 2.11 -21.07
C LYS A 92 8.66 1.92 -22.05
N ILE A 93 9.49 2.94 -22.25
CA ILE A 93 10.70 2.83 -23.09
C ILE A 93 11.63 1.76 -22.52
N VAL A 94 11.82 1.71 -21.20
CA VAL A 94 12.60 0.65 -20.53
C VAL A 94 12.04 -0.75 -20.85
N LEU A 95 10.72 -0.94 -20.76
CA LEU A 95 10.07 -2.23 -21.04
C LEU A 95 10.20 -2.67 -22.51
N GLU A 96 10.24 -1.72 -23.45
CA GLU A 96 10.37 -1.98 -24.88
C GLU A 96 11.85 -2.11 -25.33
N THR A 97 12.80 -1.72 -24.49
CA THR A 97 14.24 -1.78 -24.78
C THR A 97 14.79 -3.16 -24.48
N GLU A 98 15.56 -3.73 -25.41
CA GLU A 98 16.22 -5.02 -25.18
C GLU A 98 17.18 -4.95 -23.98
N PRO A 99 17.26 -5.99 -23.11
CA PRO A 99 18.05 -5.95 -21.89
C PRO A 99 19.51 -5.57 -22.06
N ARG A 100 20.12 -5.97 -23.18
CA ARG A 100 21.51 -5.62 -23.54
C ARG A 100 21.74 -4.13 -23.81
N ASN A 101 20.68 -3.40 -24.17
CA ASN A 101 20.73 -1.97 -24.49
C ASN A 101 20.33 -1.09 -23.29
N LEU A 102 19.73 -1.67 -22.23
CA LEU A 102 19.34 -0.93 -21.03
C LEU A 102 20.49 -0.16 -20.35
N PRO A 103 21.73 -0.66 -20.27
CA PRO A 103 22.83 0.11 -19.67
C PRO A 103 23.21 1.37 -20.46
N ALA A 104 22.94 1.38 -21.77
CA ALA A 104 23.24 2.49 -22.68
C ALA A 104 22.07 3.49 -22.82
N LEU A 105 20.95 3.22 -22.14
CA LEU A 105 19.74 4.02 -22.25
C LEU A 105 19.85 5.25 -21.36
N ASP A 106 20.05 6.42 -21.96
CA ASP A 106 20.11 7.71 -21.26
C ASP A 106 18.69 8.25 -21.02
N ILE A 107 18.11 7.87 -19.89
CA ILE A 107 16.78 8.30 -19.45
C ILE A 107 16.88 8.87 -18.04
N THR A 108 16.28 10.04 -17.85
CA THR A 108 16.13 10.67 -16.54
C THR A 108 14.76 10.35 -15.95
N PHE A 109 14.74 9.95 -14.68
CA PHE A 109 13.52 9.72 -13.91
C PHE A 109 13.35 10.84 -12.88
N ALA A 110 12.12 11.31 -12.70
CA ALA A 110 11.81 12.25 -11.62
C ALA A 110 11.65 11.51 -10.27
N ASP A 111 11.09 10.29 -10.31
CA ASP A 111 10.91 9.46 -9.14
C ASP A 111 12.16 8.62 -8.83
N GLN A 112 12.77 8.89 -7.67
CA GLN A 112 14.00 8.24 -7.20
C GLN A 112 13.87 6.72 -7.01
N ARG A 113 12.64 6.18 -6.94
CA ARG A 113 12.41 4.73 -6.84
C ARG A 113 12.81 4.02 -8.12
N ILE A 114 12.67 4.67 -9.28
CA ILE A 114 12.76 4.00 -10.58
C ILE A 114 14.18 3.51 -10.87
N GLU A 115 15.22 4.27 -10.53
CA GLU A 115 16.61 3.83 -10.72
C GLU A 115 16.93 2.57 -9.91
N ARG A 116 16.45 2.51 -8.66
CA ARG A 116 16.63 1.35 -7.78
C ARG A 116 15.81 0.15 -8.27
N LEU A 117 14.58 0.39 -8.73
CA LEU A 117 13.73 -0.64 -9.35
C LEU A 117 14.37 -1.19 -10.63
N LEU A 118 14.94 -0.35 -11.48
CA LEU A 118 15.58 -0.75 -12.74
C LEU A 118 16.83 -1.60 -12.49
N PHE A 119 17.67 -1.20 -11.54
CA PHE A 119 18.82 -2.02 -11.13
C PHE A 119 18.37 -3.40 -10.64
N ASN A 120 17.41 -3.47 -9.71
CA ASN A 120 16.88 -4.74 -9.19
C ASN A 120 16.25 -5.59 -10.30
N TYR A 121 15.51 -4.97 -11.22
CA TYR A 121 14.90 -5.64 -12.37
C TYR A 121 15.96 -6.28 -13.28
N ARG A 122 17.00 -5.55 -13.66
CA ARG A 122 18.11 -6.08 -14.47
C ARG A 122 18.86 -7.18 -13.74
N ALA A 123 19.22 -6.98 -12.47
CA ALA A 123 20.00 -7.95 -11.71
C ALA A 123 19.25 -9.26 -11.44
N ARG A 124 17.92 -9.20 -11.26
CA ARG A 124 17.07 -10.39 -11.05
C ARG A 124 16.78 -11.15 -12.33
N ASN A 125 16.49 -10.45 -13.44
CA ASN A 125 15.97 -11.08 -14.67
C ASN A 125 17.05 -11.29 -15.74
N PHE A 126 18.06 -10.41 -15.79
CA PHE A 126 19.09 -10.38 -16.84
C PHE A 126 20.49 -10.19 -16.22
N PRO A 127 20.94 -11.08 -15.32
CA PRO A 127 22.22 -10.91 -14.62
C PRO A 127 23.44 -10.83 -15.55
N GLY A 128 23.36 -11.44 -16.75
CA GLY A 128 24.40 -11.32 -17.78
C GLY A 128 24.49 -9.95 -18.45
N SER A 129 23.55 -9.03 -18.19
CA SER A 129 23.59 -7.64 -18.66
C SER A 129 24.30 -6.70 -17.68
N LEU A 130 24.74 -7.20 -16.53
CA LEU A 130 25.42 -6.40 -15.50
C LEU A 130 26.91 -6.31 -15.79
N ASP A 131 27.47 -5.11 -15.66
CA ASP A 131 28.92 -4.93 -15.62
C ASP A 131 29.54 -5.45 -14.31
N GLU A 132 30.87 -5.42 -14.20
CA GLU A 132 31.58 -5.92 -13.02
C GLU A 132 31.20 -5.15 -11.73
N ALA A 133 31.03 -3.84 -11.80
CA ALA A 133 30.66 -3.03 -10.64
C ALA A 133 29.23 -3.32 -10.18
N GLU A 134 28.31 -3.48 -11.13
CA GLU A 134 26.92 -3.86 -10.88
C GLU A 134 26.81 -5.28 -10.30
N GLN A 135 27.65 -6.22 -10.76
CA GLN A 135 27.73 -7.57 -10.19
C GLN A 135 28.19 -7.55 -8.73
N GLN A 136 29.19 -6.73 -8.38
CA GLN A 136 29.64 -6.57 -7.00
C GLN A 136 28.54 -5.94 -6.13
N ARG A 137 27.89 -4.87 -6.61
CA ARG A 137 26.74 -4.26 -5.94
C ARG A 137 25.61 -5.27 -5.70
N TRP A 138 25.34 -6.14 -6.67
CA TRP A 138 24.32 -7.18 -6.51
C TRP A 138 24.74 -8.27 -5.54
N LEU A 139 26.03 -8.64 -5.50
CA LEU A 139 26.57 -9.57 -4.52
C LEU A 139 26.45 -9.02 -3.10
N GLU A 140 26.77 -7.74 -2.89
CA GLU A 140 26.59 -7.03 -1.62
C GLU A 140 25.13 -7.02 -1.19
N HIS A 141 24.21 -6.63 -2.07
CA HIS A 141 22.76 -6.68 -1.79
C HIS A 141 22.30 -8.08 -1.35
N ARG A 142 22.75 -9.13 -2.05
CA ARG A 142 22.44 -10.52 -1.67
C ARG A 142 23.00 -10.86 -0.30
N ARG A 143 24.25 -10.48 -0.01
CA ARG A 143 24.87 -10.69 1.30
C ARG A 143 24.06 -10.02 2.40
N GLU A 144 23.66 -8.76 2.21
CA GLU A 144 22.82 -8.05 3.18
C GLU A 144 21.51 -8.79 3.45
N VAL A 145 20.81 -9.23 2.41
CA VAL A 145 19.54 -9.97 2.56
C VAL A 145 19.75 -11.30 3.29
N PHE A 146 20.76 -12.10 2.89
CA PHE A 146 21.00 -13.41 3.48
C PHE A 146 21.62 -13.36 4.88
N TYR A 147 22.44 -12.35 5.21
CA TYR A 147 23.05 -12.21 6.54
C TYR A 147 22.14 -11.47 7.52
N ALA A 148 21.36 -10.47 7.09
CA ALA A 148 20.38 -9.81 7.96
C ALA A 148 19.28 -10.79 8.43
N GLY A 149 18.90 -11.76 7.59
CA GLY A 149 17.96 -12.83 7.96
C GLY A 149 18.51 -13.84 8.98
N VAL A 150 19.83 -14.03 9.06
CA VAL A 150 20.46 -14.98 10.01
C VAL A 150 20.45 -14.46 11.44
N PHE A 151 20.58 -13.13 11.66
CA PHE A 151 20.55 -12.55 13.00
C PHE A 151 19.15 -12.18 13.50
N ALA A 152 18.19 -11.94 12.60
CA ALA A 152 16.80 -11.66 12.99
C ALA A 152 16.06 -12.87 13.59
N GLY A 153 16.55 -14.09 13.36
CA GLY A 153 16.01 -15.34 13.94
C GLY A 153 16.63 -15.75 15.27
N LEU A 154 17.73 -15.13 15.71
CA LEU A 154 18.44 -15.43 16.96
C LEU A 154 18.05 -14.49 18.13
N CYS A 155 17.22 -13.49 17.86
CA CYS A 155 16.57 -12.66 18.88
C CYS A 155 15.03 -12.79 18.78
N ARG A 156 14.52 -13.97 19.15
CA ARG A 156 13.16 -14.13 19.70
C ARG A 156 13.20 -15.11 20.85
#